data_AF-A0A972ICH9-F1
#
_entry.id   AF-A0A972ICH9-F1
#
_cell.length_a   1.000
_cell.length_b   1.000
_cell.length_c   1.000
_cell.angle_alpha   90.00
_cell.angle_beta   90.00
_cell.angle_gamma   90.00
#
_symmetry.space_group_name_H-M   'P 1'
#
loop_
_entity.id
_entity.type
_entity.pdbx_description
1 polymer ?
#
loop_
_entity_poly.entity_id
_entity_poly.type
_entity_poly.pdbx_seq_one_letter_code
_entity_poly.pdbx_strand_id
1 'polypeptide(L)'
;MSIHFILTQDAPIDYGRSFIQCTHKDNQVRFWVESRMQFINERTGEKQDFYQCGSCKSENTFAKRDLFKADNYDFIPVFGSENGCIFRRFAYLNDGYKICYELSDMWQSQKYYLSFSDKYGELGNNEQIISATNEAKPIVARTEIFNEETGLRAVLEYPVKTMNIKKSENLYQVDTGPVLFPDLSKVYSRPVESISLAFVAFNVSDFADFVIEAPTPVYEEGKLACKVYHYSKIVSLKAINKLYALF
;
A
#
# COMPACT_ATOMS: atom_id res chain seq x y z
N MET A 1 19.26 -18.51 17.60
CA MET A 1 19.40 -17.04 17.58
C MET A 1 18.04 -16.48 17.21
N SER A 2 17.24 -16.14 18.21
CA SER A 2 15.83 -15.76 18.01
C SER A 2 15.76 -14.28 17.64
N ILE A 3 15.32 -14.01 16.41
CA ILE A 3 15.07 -12.65 15.94
C ILE A 3 13.76 -12.19 16.59
N HIS A 4 13.85 -11.25 17.51
CA HIS A 4 12.69 -10.59 18.10
C HIS A 4 12.10 -9.61 17.06
N PHE A 5 11.02 -10.01 16.38
CA PHE A 5 10.19 -9.06 15.64
C PHE A 5 9.19 -8.43 16.61
N ILE A 6 9.51 -7.25 17.14
CA ILE A 6 8.48 -6.32 17.61
C ILE A 6 8.08 -5.53 16.37
N LEU A 7 7.03 -5.98 15.68
CA LEU A 7 6.46 -5.29 14.52
C LEU A 7 4.94 -5.30 14.61
N THR A 8 4.37 -4.75 15.69
CA THR A 8 3.05 -4.12 15.63
C THR A 8 3.03 -3.00 16.66
N GLN A 9 3.19 -1.76 16.19
CA GLN A 9 2.81 -0.59 16.98
C GLN A 9 1.56 0.01 16.34
N ASP A 10 0.54 0.24 17.16
CA ASP A 10 -0.73 0.82 16.73
C ASP A 10 -0.64 2.34 16.51
N ALA A 11 0.53 2.95 16.64
CA ALA A 11 0.75 4.37 16.33
C ALA A 11 0.86 4.58 14.79
N PRO A 12 0.46 5.76 14.27
CA PRO A 12 0.70 6.12 12.88
C PRO A 12 2.20 6.16 12.56
N ILE A 13 2.56 5.69 11.37
CA ILE A 13 3.92 5.79 10.85
C ILE A 13 4.20 7.22 10.37
N ASP A 14 5.35 7.78 10.76
CA ASP A 14 5.96 8.94 10.10
C ASP A 14 6.57 8.46 8.77
N TYR A 15 5.73 8.44 7.73
CA TYR A 15 6.14 8.03 6.39
C TYR A 15 7.27 8.90 5.84
N GLY A 16 7.45 10.14 6.33
CA GLY A 16 8.55 11.02 5.94
C GLY A 16 9.93 10.56 6.45
N ARG A 17 9.98 9.60 7.39
CA ARG A 17 11.20 9.13 8.05
C ARG A 17 11.29 7.61 8.13
N SER A 18 10.52 6.89 7.32
CA SER A 18 10.39 5.44 7.40
C SER A 18 10.95 4.73 6.18
N PHE A 19 11.84 3.77 6.41
CA PHE A 19 12.59 3.05 5.37
C PHE A 19 12.67 1.56 5.67
N ILE A 20 12.89 0.77 4.61
CA ILE A 20 13.27 -0.64 4.71
C ILE A 20 14.59 -0.83 3.96
N GLN A 21 15.57 -1.47 4.60
CA GLN A 21 16.86 -1.79 4.00
C GLN A 21 17.04 -3.30 3.87
N CYS A 22 17.31 -3.78 2.66
CA CYS A 22 17.60 -5.19 2.40
C CYS A 22 19.07 -5.52 2.73
N THR A 23 19.35 -6.77 3.09
CA THR A 23 20.68 -7.18 3.60
C THR A 23 21.46 -8.09 2.66
N HIS A 24 21.02 -8.29 1.43
CA HIS A 24 21.72 -9.16 0.47
C HIS A 24 23.13 -8.64 0.19
N LYS A 25 24.14 -9.52 0.26
CA LYS A 25 25.55 -9.16 0.04
C LYS A 25 25.80 -8.48 -1.32
N ASP A 26 25.10 -8.91 -2.36
CA ASP A 26 25.31 -8.43 -3.74
C ASP A 26 24.42 -7.22 -4.09
N ASN A 27 23.40 -6.91 -3.28
CA ASN A 27 22.52 -5.76 -3.51
C ASN A 27 21.81 -5.32 -2.20
N GLN A 28 22.39 -4.33 -1.51
CA GLN A 28 21.81 -3.74 -0.29
C GLN A 28 20.99 -2.50 -0.64
N VAL A 29 19.80 -2.72 -1.19
CA VAL A 29 18.87 -1.65 -1.54
C VAL A 29 18.14 -1.09 -0.32
N ARG A 30 17.87 0.21 -0.32
CA ARG A 30 17.03 0.92 0.66
C ARG A 30 15.80 1.49 -0.03
N PHE A 31 14.63 1.19 0.51
CA PHE A 31 13.36 1.69 0.01
C PHE A 31 12.67 2.61 1.01
N TRP A 32 11.96 3.61 0.47
CA TRP A 32 11.04 4.46 1.23
C TRP A 32 9.72 3.71 1.45
N VAL A 33 9.09 3.83 2.62
CA VAL A 33 7.78 3.19 2.90
C VAL A 33 6.65 4.13 2.47
N GLU A 34 5.68 3.62 1.71
CA GLU A 34 4.55 4.41 1.20
C GLU A 34 3.17 3.97 1.70
N SER A 35 3.03 2.78 2.27
CA SER A 35 1.82 2.37 3.01
C SER A 35 2.09 1.15 3.87
N ARG A 36 1.28 0.94 4.91
CA ARG A 36 1.19 -0.31 5.69
C ARG A 36 -0.19 -0.92 5.53
N MET A 37 -0.27 -2.25 5.49
CA MET A 37 -1.51 -2.99 5.64
C MET A 37 -1.35 -3.98 6.79
N GLN A 38 -2.25 -3.93 7.76
CA GLN A 38 -2.35 -4.93 8.82
C GLN A 38 -3.46 -5.91 8.45
N PHE A 39 -3.10 -7.17 8.19
CA PHE A 39 -4.01 -8.25 7.85
C PHE A 39 -4.29 -9.07 9.11
N ILE A 40 -5.56 -9.18 9.49
CA ILE A 40 -5.96 -9.68 10.81
C ILE A 40 -7.05 -10.73 10.63
N ASN A 41 -6.82 -11.91 11.23
CA ASN A 41 -7.83 -12.93 11.35
C ASN A 41 -8.47 -12.83 12.74
N GLU A 42 -9.68 -12.28 12.83
CA GLU A 42 -10.35 -12.05 14.11
C GLU A 42 -10.76 -13.35 14.82
N ARG A 43 -10.80 -14.48 14.09
CA ARG A 43 -11.16 -15.78 14.65
C ARG A 43 -9.97 -16.46 15.34
N THR A 44 -8.77 -16.29 14.79
CA THR A 44 -7.54 -16.89 15.34
C THR A 44 -6.71 -15.92 16.18
N GLY A 45 -6.93 -14.61 15.99
CA GLY A 45 -6.11 -13.54 16.58
C GLY A 45 -4.79 -13.30 15.85
N GLU A 46 -4.53 -14.01 14.74
CA GLU A 46 -3.31 -13.85 13.95
C GLU A 46 -3.28 -12.48 13.26
N LYS A 47 -2.10 -11.86 13.27
CA LYS A 47 -1.85 -10.55 12.65
C LYS A 47 -0.59 -10.60 11.81
N GLN A 48 -0.66 -10.01 10.63
CA GLN A 48 0.49 -9.87 9.74
C GLN A 48 0.52 -8.46 9.15
N ASP A 49 1.65 -7.77 9.32
CA ASP A 49 1.88 -6.45 8.74
C ASP A 49 2.61 -6.59 7.40
N PHE A 50 2.18 -5.80 6.42
CA PHE A 50 2.82 -5.66 5.11
C PHE A 50 3.13 -4.19 4.82
N TYR A 51 4.32 -3.93 4.31
CA TYR A 51 4.81 -2.58 4.03
C TYR A 51 5.07 -2.42 2.54
N GLN A 52 4.29 -1.56 1.87
CA GLN A 52 4.54 -1.17 0.49
C GLN A 52 5.66 -0.15 0.45
N CYS A 53 6.62 -0.37 -0.44
CA CYS A 53 7.68 0.58 -0.70
C CYS A 53 7.40 1.46 -1.92
N GLY A 54 8.13 2.57 -2.02
CA GLY A 54 8.07 3.46 -3.17
C GLY A 54 8.46 2.77 -4.48
N SER A 55 7.77 3.14 -5.56
CA SER A 55 8.02 2.60 -6.90
C SER A 55 9.37 3.05 -7.44
N CYS A 56 10.17 2.12 -7.95
CA CYS A 56 11.34 2.42 -8.78
C CYS A 56 11.19 1.82 -10.19
N LYS A 57 12.23 1.94 -11.01
CA LYS A 57 12.23 1.47 -12.41
C LYS A 57 13.14 0.26 -12.57
N SER A 58 12.83 -0.58 -13.55
CA SER A 58 13.65 -1.76 -13.83
C SER A 58 15.01 -1.37 -14.42
N GLU A 59 16.07 -1.94 -13.87
CA GLU A 59 17.44 -1.56 -14.21
C GLU A 59 18.34 -2.78 -14.45
N ASN A 60 19.42 -2.55 -15.20
CA ASN A 60 20.64 -3.35 -15.23
C ASN A 60 21.51 -2.92 -14.04
N THR A 61 21.10 -3.28 -12.82
CA THR A 61 21.74 -2.81 -11.59
C THR A 61 23.26 -3.05 -11.61
N PHE A 62 24.03 -2.00 -11.33
CA PHE A 62 25.51 -1.97 -11.34
C PHE A 62 26.18 -2.10 -12.72
N ALA A 63 25.45 -2.04 -13.84
CA ALA A 63 26.06 -1.96 -15.17
C ALA A 63 26.90 -0.66 -15.33
N LYS A 64 27.87 -0.68 -16.26
CA LYS A 64 28.74 0.50 -16.51
C LYS A 64 28.04 1.62 -17.30
N ARG A 65 27.02 1.28 -18.09
CA ARG A 65 26.18 2.15 -18.93
C ARG A 65 24.88 1.42 -19.23
N ASP A 66 23.92 2.12 -19.85
CA ASP A 66 22.63 1.55 -20.25
C ASP A 66 21.87 0.95 -19.04
N LEU A 67 21.79 1.75 -17.98
CA LEU A 67 21.29 1.34 -16.67
C LEU A 67 19.81 0.96 -16.69
N PHE A 68 19.00 1.57 -17.54
CA PHE A 68 17.59 1.21 -17.67
C PHE A 68 17.38 0.15 -18.72
N LYS A 69 16.49 -0.80 -18.42
CA LYS A 69 16.00 -1.75 -19.42
C LYS A 69 15.16 -1.00 -20.46
N ALA A 70 15.31 -1.37 -21.73
CA ALA A 70 14.53 -0.80 -22.83
C ALA A 70 13.03 -1.14 -22.68
N ASP A 71 12.74 -2.41 -22.37
CA ASP A 71 11.41 -2.84 -21.91
C ASP A 71 11.32 -2.61 -20.39
N ASN A 72 10.98 -1.36 -20.04
CA ASN A 72 10.99 -0.88 -18.67
C ASN A 72 9.64 -1.09 -17.96
N TYR A 73 9.68 -1.24 -16.64
CA TYR A 73 8.50 -1.42 -15.81
C TYR A 73 8.68 -0.77 -14.44
N ASP A 74 7.56 -0.43 -13.80
CA ASP A 74 7.56 -0.08 -12.38
C ASP A 74 7.87 -1.30 -11.54
N PHE A 75 8.70 -1.11 -10.52
CA PHE A 75 9.08 -2.12 -9.57
C PHE A 75 8.68 -1.67 -8.16
N ILE A 76 7.70 -2.37 -7.58
CA ILE A 76 7.14 -2.04 -6.26
C ILE A 76 7.27 -3.26 -5.35
N PRO A 77 8.23 -3.28 -4.42
CA PRO A 77 8.33 -4.35 -3.43
C PRO A 77 7.38 -4.12 -2.25
N VAL A 78 6.87 -5.22 -1.71
CA VAL A 78 6.07 -5.29 -0.49
C VAL A 78 6.71 -6.30 0.45
N PHE A 79 7.03 -5.86 1.66
CA PHE A 79 7.68 -6.70 2.68
C PHE A 79 6.71 -7.06 3.79
N GLY A 80 6.59 -8.36 4.09
CA GLY A 80 5.95 -8.86 5.31
C GLY A 80 6.98 -9.47 6.27
N SER A 81 6.50 -10.11 7.34
CA SER A 81 7.35 -10.76 8.36
C SER A 81 7.92 -12.12 7.96
N GLU A 82 7.21 -12.87 7.11
CA GLU A 82 7.60 -14.22 6.66
C GLU A 82 7.63 -14.36 5.13
N ASN A 83 6.76 -13.62 4.44
CA ASN A 83 6.60 -13.61 3.00
C ASN A 83 6.44 -12.18 2.50
N GLY A 84 6.69 -11.97 1.20
CA GLY A 84 6.52 -10.68 0.55
C GLY A 84 6.18 -10.84 -0.93
N CYS A 85 5.97 -9.73 -1.63
CA CYS A 85 5.73 -9.78 -3.07
C CYS A 85 6.36 -8.59 -3.78
N ILE A 86 6.54 -8.77 -5.10
CA ILE A 86 7.02 -7.71 -5.98
C ILE A 86 5.99 -7.55 -7.10
N PHE A 87 5.50 -6.31 -7.26
CA PHE A 87 4.76 -5.90 -8.43
C PHE A 87 5.71 -5.39 -9.52
N ARG A 88 5.58 -5.90 -10.74
CA ARG A 88 6.31 -5.52 -11.95
C ARG A 88 5.30 -5.02 -12.99
N ARG A 89 5.10 -3.70 -13.03
CA ARG A 89 4.01 -3.10 -13.81
C ARG A 89 4.54 -2.67 -15.18
N PHE A 90 4.22 -3.46 -16.19
CA PHE A 90 4.41 -3.09 -17.59
C PHE A 90 3.14 -2.46 -18.14
N ALA A 91 3.23 -1.90 -19.35
CA ALA A 91 2.07 -1.33 -20.05
C ALA A 91 1.06 -2.38 -20.56
N TYR A 92 1.36 -3.68 -20.46
CA TYR A 92 0.55 -4.78 -20.99
C TYR A 92 0.39 -5.90 -19.95
N LEU A 93 -0.58 -6.80 -20.20
CA LEU A 93 -0.78 -8.00 -19.39
C LEU A 93 0.39 -8.98 -19.59
N ASN A 94 1.09 -9.32 -18.50
CA ASN A 94 2.19 -10.27 -18.53
C ASN A 94 2.13 -11.26 -17.37
N ASP A 95 2.85 -12.35 -17.57
CA ASP A 95 3.24 -13.24 -16.49
C ASP A 95 4.30 -12.56 -15.61
N GLY A 96 4.23 -12.79 -14.30
CA GLY A 96 5.18 -12.19 -13.36
C GLY A 96 4.87 -10.75 -12.93
N TYR A 97 3.71 -10.20 -13.33
CA TYR A 97 3.19 -8.92 -12.84
C TYR A 97 3.20 -8.82 -11.32
N LYS A 98 2.81 -9.89 -10.62
CA LYS A 98 2.96 -10.03 -9.18
C LYS A 98 3.60 -11.38 -8.89
N ILE A 99 4.70 -11.38 -8.15
CA ILE A 99 5.35 -12.62 -7.69
C ILE A 99 5.45 -12.56 -6.18
N CYS A 100 4.91 -13.59 -5.51
CA CYS A 100 5.03 -13.78 -4.07
C CYS A 100 6.27 -14.64 -3.79
N TYR A 101 7.08 -14.22 -2.82
CA TYR A 101 8.32 -14.85 -2.43
C TYR A 101 8.32 -15.17 -0.93
N GLU A 102 9.09 -16.20 -0.56
CA GLU A 102 9.60 -16.31 0.80
C GLU A 102 10.63 -15.20 1.03
N LEU A 103 10.72 -14.66 2.24
CA LEU A 103 11.61 -13.51 2.48
C LEU A 103 13.09 -13.81 2.25
N SER A 104 13.51 -15.07 2.40
CA SER A 104 14.88 -15.51 2.08
C SER A 104 15.26 -15.23 0.63
N ASP A 105 14.27 -15.24 -0.26
CA ASP A 105 14.47 -15.00 -1.69
C ASP A 105 14.35 -13.51 -2.05
N MET A 106 13.79 -12.70 -1.15
CA MET A 106 13.68 -11.23 -1.28
C MET A 106 14.90 -10.53 -0.70
N TRP A 107 16.03 -10.64 -1.39
CA TRP A 107 17.31 -10.05 -0.97
C TRP A 107 17.73 -10.52 0.43
N GLN A 108 17.54 -11.81 0.70
CA GLN A 108 17.95 -12.51 1.92
C GLN A 108 17.20 -12.13 3.20
N SER A 109 17.15 -10.85 3.56
CA SER A 109 16.45 -10.35 4.75
C SER A 109 16.28 -8.82 4.71
N GLN A 110 15.55 -8.28 5.69
CA GLN A 110 15.23 -6.86 5.81
C GLN A 110 15.56 -6.32 7.20
N LYS A 111 15.97 -5.05 7.24
CA LYS A 111 16.04 -4.22 8.43
C LYS A 111 14.98 -3.12 8.30
N TYR A 112 14.06 -3.09 9.26
CA TYR A 112 12.96 -2.13 9.32
C TYR A 112 13.41 -0.90 10.09
N TYR A 113 13.43 0.25 9.43
CA TYR A 113 13.68 1.55 10.02
C TYR A 113 12.38 2.35 9.98
N LEU A 114 11.38 1.88 10.73
CA LEU A 114 10.07 2.51 10.83
C LEU A 114 10.08 3.52 11.97
N SER A 115 9.72 4.76 11.66
CA SER A 115 9.55 5.81 12.66
C SER A 115 8.07 5.96 12.95
N PHE A 116 7.65 5.67 14.18
CA PHE A 116 6.28 5.89 14.62
C PHE A 116 6.18 7.23 15.34
N SER A 117 5.12 7.99 15.08
CA SER A 117 4.92 9.25 15.80
C SER A 117 4.34 9.01 17.18
N ASP A 118 4.94 9.60 18.21
CA ASP A 118 4.36 9.76 19.55
C ASP A 118 3.55 11.06 19.68
N LYS A 119 3.69 11.95 18.70
CA LYS A 119 3.02 13.24 18.58
C LYS A 119 2.09 13.22 17.39
N TYR A 120 0.87 12.75 17.63
CA TYR A 120 -0.19 12.77 16.63
C TYR A 120 -1.54 13.04 17.28
N GLY A 121 -2.49 13.50 16.47
CA GLY A 121 -3.86 13.75 16.90
C GLY A 121 -4.84 13.32 15.82
N GLU A 122 -5.92 12.66 16.24
CA GLU A 122 -7.03 12.32 15.35
C GLU A 122 -7.76 13.60 14.91
N LEU A 123 -8.05 13.70 13.61
CA LEU A 123 -8.80 14.80 13.01
C LEU A 123 -10.28 14.37 12.95
N GLY A 124 -11.03 14.73 13.99
CA GLY A 124 -12.39 14.23 14.24
C GLY A 124 -13.51 14.96 13.48
N ASN A 125 -13.21 16.03 12.76
CA ASN A 125 -14.17 16.77 11.94
C ASN A 125 -13.51 17.48 10.74
N ASN A 126 -14.35 17.97 9.82
CA ASN A 126 -13.91 18.58 8.58
C ASN A 126 -13.07 19.84 8.81
N GLU A 127 -13.38 20.65 9.83
CA GLU A 127 -12.62 21.85 10.16
C GLU A 127 -11.17 21.51 10.56
N GLN A 128 -10.99 20.49 11.40
CA GLN A 128 -9.67 20.00 11.81
C GLN A 128 -8.88 19.45 10.61
N ILE A 129 -9.54 18.71 9.71
CA ILE A 129 -8.92 18.17 8.49
C ILE A 129 -8.45 19.30 7.57
N ILE A 130 -9.32 20.29 7.34
CA ILE A 130 -9.01 21.46 6.51
C ILE A 130 -7.88 22.28 7.13
N SER A 131 -7.88 22.51 8.45
CA SER A 131 -6.81 23.24 9.13
C SER A 131 -5.47 22.53 9.00
N ALA A 132 -5.43 21.22 9.28
CA ALA A 132 -4.21 20.43 9.17
C ALA A 132 -3.63 20.45 7.75
N THR A 133 -4.50 20.39 6.74
CA THR A 133 -4.10 20.48 5.33
C THR A 133 -3.51 21.85 4.99
N ASN A 134 -4.17 22.94 5.40
CA ASN A 134 -3.69 24.31 5.15
C ASN A 134 -2.36 24.62 5.86
N GLU A 135 -2.12 23.99 7.01
CA GLU A 135 -0.88 24.10 7.78
C GLU A 135 0.24 23.19 7.24
N ALA A 136 -0.02 22.44 6.16
CA ALA A 136 0.90 21.47 5.58
C ALA A 136 1.40 20.43 6.59
N LYS A 137 0.57 20.05 7.57
CA LYS A 137 0.89 18.97 8.49
C LYS A 137 0.91 17.65 7.72
N PRO A 138 1.85 16.72 8.02
CA PRO A 138 1.74 15.36 7.51
C PRO A 138 0.45 14.71 8.02
N ILE A 139 -0.39 14.24 7.10
CA ILE A 139 -1.64 13.55 7.42
C ILE A 139 -1.50 12.07 7.05
N VAL A 140 -1.88 11.20 7.98
CA VAL A 140 -1.95 9.75 7.81
C VAL A 140 -3.40 9.32 7.86
N ALA A 141 -3.84 8.54 6.88
CA ALA A 141 -5.15 7.91 6.88
C ALA A 141 -5.03 6.46 7.35
N ARG A 142 -6.08 5.99 8.03
CA ARG A 142 -6.37 4.58 8.26
C ARG A 142 -7.75 4.25 7.72
N THR A 143 -7.83 3.26 6.84
CA THR A 143 -9.08 2.71 6.34
C THR A 143 -9.17 1.26 6.76
N GLU A 144 -10.15 0.95 7.60
CA GLU A 144 -10.44 -0.42 8.03
C GLU A 144 -11.57 -1.01 7.19
N ILE A 145 -11.36 -2.23 6.69
CA ILE A 145 -12.37 -3.03 6.00
C ILE A 145 -12.49 -4.41 6.66
N PHE A 146 -13.70 -4.94 6.72
CA PHE A 146 -14.01 -6.20 7.40
C PHE A 146 -14.94 -7.07 6.56
N ASN A 147 -14.67 -8.37 6.54
CA ASN A 147 -15.57 -9.38 5.97
C ASN A 147 -16.10 -10.27 7.09
N GLU A 148 -17.40 -10.19 7.36
CA GLU A 148 -18.07 -10.94 8.43
C GLU A 148 -18.03 -12.47 8.18
N GLU A 149 -18.20 -12.90 6.93
CA GLU A 149 -18.27 -14.31 6.55
C GLU A 149 -16.94 -15.04 6.77
N THR A 150 -15.82 -14.37 6.50
CA THR A 150 -14.49 -14.94 6.70
C THR A 150 -13.90 -14.59 8.06
N GLY A 151 -14.38 -13.52 8.71
CA GLY A 151 -13.78 -12.96 9.92
C GLY A 151 -12.44 -12.27 9.65
N LEU A 152 -12.13 -11.96 8.39
CA LEU A 152 -10.90 -11.28 8.01
C LEU A 152 -11.10 -9.78 8.04
N ARG A 153 -10.12 -9.09 8.62
CA ARG A 153 -10.06 -7.64 8.69
C ARG A 153 -8.75 -7.14 8.11
N ALA A 154 -8.79 -5.99 7.45
CA ALA A 154 -7.60 -5.28 7.04
C ALA A 154 -7.66 -3.81 7.48
N VAL A 155 -6.54 -3.33 8.02
CA VAL A 155 -6.31 -1.91 8.30
C VAL A 155 -5.26 -1.40 7.33
N LEU A 156 -5.68 -0.57 6.38
CA LEU A 156 -4.82 0.08 5.40
C LEU A 156 -4.41 1.43 5.98
N GLU A 157 -3.12 1.63 6.22
CA GLU A 157 -2.55 2.89 6.69
C GLU A 157 -1.64 3.49 5.61
N TYR A 158 -1.80 4.78 5.33
CA TYR A 158 -1.07 5.44 4.25
C TYR A 158 -0.98 6.95 4.48
N PRO A 159 0.09 7.62 4.00
CA PRO A 159 0.15 9.06 3.99
C PRO A 159 -0.90 9.60 3.01
N VAL A 160 -1.63 10.63 3.38
CA VAL A 160 -2.52 11.34 2.47
C VAL A 160 -1.67 12.19 1.54
N LYS A 161 -1.54 11.75 0.28
CA LYS A 161 -0.75 12.43 -0.76
C LYS A 161 -1.57 13.47 -1.53
N THR A 162 -2.89 13.29 -1.59
CA THR A 162 -3.82 14.25 -2.18
C THR A 162 -5.01 14.45 -1.25
N MET A 163 -5.32 15.72 -0.98
CA MET A 163 -6.50 16.16 -0.23
C MET A 163 -7.19 17.27 -1.02
N ASN A 164 -8.41 17.02 -1.47
CA ASN A 164 -9.25 18.04 -2.08
C ASN A 164 -10.07 18.74 -0.99
N ILE A 165 -10.19 20.06 -1.05
CA ILE A 165 -10.98 20.85 -0.09
C ILE A 165 -11.97 21.73 -0.84
N LYS A 166 -13.25 21.63 -0.48
CA LYS A 166 -14.30 22.55 -0.93
C LYS A 166 -14.73 23.43 0.25
N LYS A 167 -13.97 24.52 0.47
CA LYS A 167 -14.09 25.38 1.64
C LYS A 167 -15.49 25.97 1.86
N SER A 168 -16.20 26.33 0.79
CA SER A 168 -17.55 26.92 0.86
C SER A 168 -18.60 25.99 1.47
N GLU A 169 -18.36 24.68 1.41
CA GLU A 169 -19.29 23.64 1.91
C GLU A 169 -18.69 22.85 3.07
N ASN A 170 -17.51 23.23 3.55
CA ASN A 170 -16.78 22.53 4.60
C ASN A 170 -16.59 21.03 4.29
N LEU A 171 -16.22 20.71 3.04
CA LEU A 171 -16.00 19.33 2.58
C LEU A 171 -14.52 19.08 2.31
N TYR A 172 -14.11 17.83 2.52
CA TYR A 172 -12.81 17.29 2.14
C TYR A 172 -12.99 16.04 1.27
N GLN A 173 -11.97 15.64 0.52
CA GLN A 173 -11.91 14.32 -0.09
C GLN A 173 -10.46 13.87 -0.20
N VAL A 174 -10.18 12.70 0.39
CA VAL A 174 -8.93 11.98 0.17
C VAL A 174 -9.01 11.28 -1.18
N ASP A 175 -7.93 11.32 -1.95
CA ASP A 175 -7.73 10.56 -3.19
C ASP A 175 -6.26 10.20 -3.29
N THR A 176 -5.88 8.98 -2.91
CA THR A 176 -4.47 8.62 -2.78
C THR A 176 -4.22 7.18 -3.14
N GLY A 177 -3.03 6.93 -3.65
CA GLY A 177 -2.53 5.60 -3.94
C GLY A 177 -1.15 5.64 -4.60
N PRO A 178 -0.69 4.48 -5.09
CA PRO A 178 -1.28 3.18 -4.80
C PRO A 178 -1.09 2.79 -3.32
N VAL A 179 -2.04 2.05 -2.77
CA VAL A 179 -2.01 1.39 -1.46
C VAL A 179 -2.25 -0.11 -1.65
N LEU A 180 -1.87 -0.92 -0.65
CA LEU A 180 -2.17 -2.34 -0.63
C LEU A 180 -3.66 -2.57 -0.37
N PHE A 181 -4.31 -3.35 -1.21
CA PHE A 181 -5.71 -3.75 -1.06
C PHE A 181 -5.81 -5.28 -0.99
N PRO A 182 -6.26 -5.89 0.11
CA PRO A 182 -6.41 -7.33 0.21
C PRO A 182 -7.78 -7.82 -0.25
N ASP A 183 -7.80 -8.98 -0.90
CA ASP A 183 -9.03 -9.77 -1.06
C ASP A 183 -9.37 -10.50 0.25
N LEU A 184 -10.48 -10.11 0.89
CA LEU A 184 -10.96 -10.68 2.15
C LEU A 184 -12.05 -11.75 1.97
N SER A 185 -12.38 -12.11 0.72
CA SER A 185 -13.49 -13.03 0.41
C SER A 185 -13.20 -14.49 0.77
N LYS A 186 -11.93 -14.83 1.05
CA LYS A 186 -11.51 -16.16 1.50
C LYS A 186 -10.28 -16.08 2.37
N VAL A 187 -10.03 -17.15 3.13
CA VAL A 187 -8.78 -17.32 3.88
C VAL A 187 -7.68 -17.78 2.93
N TYR A 188 -6.52 -17.14 3.02
CA TYR A 188 -5.32 -17.47 2.26
C TYR A 188 -4.31 -18.14 3.19
N SER A 189 -3.66 -19.21 2.73
CA SER A 189 -2.54 -19.81 3.47
C SER A 189 -1.36 -18.83 3.58
N ARG A 190 -1.15 -18.00 2.56
CA ARG A 190 -0.21 -16.88 2.58
C ARG A 190 -0.97 -15.58 2.30
N PRO A 191 -1.23 -14.72 3.31
CA PRO A 191 -2.00 -13.49 3.12
C PRO A 191 -1.47 -12.57 2.02
N VAL A 192 -0.16 -12.59 1.75
CA VAL A 192 0.47 -11.84 0.66
C VAL A 192 -0.16 -12.12 -0.71
N GLU A 193 -0.71 -13.32 -0.93
CA GLU A 193 -1.35 -13.70 -2.19
C GLU A 193 -2.65 -12.93 -2.44
N SER A 194 -3.33 -12.48 -1.39
CA SER A 194 -4.58 -11.68 -1.48
C SER A 194 -4.37 -10.26 -1.98
N ILE A 195 -3.14 -9.75 -1.94
CA ILE A 195 -2.85 -8.31 -2.07
C ILE A 195 -2.88 -7.84 -3.53
N SER A 196 -3.58 -6.75 -3.81
CA SER A 196 -3.54 -5.99 -5.05
C SER A 196 -3.10 -4.55 -4.77
N LEU A 197 -2.79 -3.78 -5.81
CA LEU A 197 -2.62 -2.34 -5.70
C LEU A 197 -3.95 -1.64 -6.00
N ALA A 198 -4.27 -0.61 -5.24
CA ALA A 198 -5.46 0.20 -5.45
C ALA A 198 -5.20 1.68 -5.15
N PHE A 199 -6.03 2.55 -5.71
CA PHE A 199 -6.23 3.90 -5.18
C PHE A 199 -7.49 3.91 -4.33
N VAL A 200 -7.49 4.74 -3.29
CA VAL A 200 -8.58 4.87 -2.33
C VAL A 200 -9.08 6.31 -2.30
N ALA A 201 -10.41 6.46 -2.27
CA ALA A 201 -11.08 7.73 -2.13
C ALA A 201 -12.18 7.68 -1.07
N PHE A 202 -12.27 8.73 -0.25
CA PHE A 202 -13.36 8.91 0.70
C PHE A 202 -13.47 10.38 1.14
N ASN A 203 -14.67 10.77 1.56
CA ASN A 203 -15.00 12.10 2.10
C ASN A 203 -15.85 12.02 3.39
N VAL A 204 -16.07 10.81 3.90
CA VAL A 204 -16.81 10.51 5.14
C VAL A 204 -16.13 9.33 5.86
N SER A 205 -16.60 9.02 7.07
CA SER A 205 -15.95 8.06 7.96
C SER A 205 -16.38 6.59 7.77
N ASP A 206 -17.49 6.31 7.09
CA ASP A 206 -18.16 5.01 7.12
C ASP A 206 -18.13 4.20 5.80
N PHE A 207 -17.55 4.76 4.74
CA PHE A 207 -17.29 4.06 3.48
C PHE A 207 -16.03 4.55 2.78
N ALA A 208 -15.47 3.71 1.92
CA ALA A 208 -14.42 4.11 0.99
C ALA A 208 -14.64 3.45 -0.38
N ASP A 209 -14.32 4.19 -1.42
CA ASP A 209 -14.18 3.66 -2.77
C ASP A 209 -12.74 3.27 -3.03
N PHE A 210 -12.57 2.16 -3.73
CA PHE A 210 -11.29 1.72 -4.24
C PHE A 210 -11.39 1.50 -5.75
N VAL A 211 -10.35 1.93 -6.46
CA VAL A 211 -10.11 1.47 -7.83
C VAL A 211 -8.87 0.59 -7.83
N ILE A 212 -9.09 -0.69 -8.13
CA ILE A 212 -8.10 -1.76 -8.03
C ILE A 212 -7.48 -2.01 -9.40
N GLU A 213 -6.16 -2.20 -9.43
CA GLU A 213 -5.44 -2.58 -10.64
C GLU A 213 -5.82 -4.00 -11.07
N ALA A 214 -6.35 -4.13 -12.29
CA ALA A 214 -6.84 -5.40 -12.81
C ALA A 214 -6.61 -5.51 -14.34
N PRO A 215 -6.56 -6.74 -14.88
CA PRO A 215 -6.55 -6.96 -16.33
C PRO A 215 -7.77 -6.31 -17.00
N THR A 216 -7.52 -5.38 -17.91
CA THR A 216 -8.53 -4.53 -18.55
C THR A 216 -8.40 -4.63 -20.07
N PRO A 217 -9.51 -4.88 -20.80
CA PRO A 217 -9.46 -4.98 -22.26
C PRO A 217 -9.29 -3.61 -22.93
N VAL A 218 -8.50 -3.56 -23.99
CA VAL A 218 -8.36 -2.42 -24.91
C VAL A 218 -8.97 -2.83 -26.26
N TYR A 219 -9.82 -1.96 -26.82
CA TYR A 219 -10.50 -2.22 -28.10
C TYR A 219 -10.03 -1.24 -29.17
N GLU A 220 -9.85 -1.74 -30.39
CA GLU A 220 -9.58 -0.96 -31.60
C GLU A 220 -10.62 -1.33 -32.65
N GLU A 221 -11.31 -0.34 -33.23
CA GLU A 221 -12.35 -0.55 -34.25
C GLU A 221 -13.43 -1.58 -33.83
N GLY A 222 -13.77 -1.60 -32.54
CA GLY A 222 -14.76 -2.54 -31.97
C GLY A 222 -14.26 -3.98 -31.78
N LYS A 223 -12.98 -4.26 -32.04
CA LYS A 223 -12.34 -5.57 -31.79
C LYS A 223 -11.41 -5.49 -30.61
N LEU A 224 -11.32 -6.56 -29.83
CA LEU A 224 -10.36 -6.65 -28.72
C LEU A 224 -8.94 -6.64 -29.28
N ALA A 225 -8.17 -5.60 -28.98
CA ALA A 225 -6.79 -5.45 -29.42
C ALA A 225 -5.83 -6.16 -28.45
N CYS A 226 -5.94 -5.87 -27.15
CA CYS A 226 -5.12 -6.51 -26.11
C CYS A 226 -5.76 -6.37 -24.72
N LYS A 227 -5.05 -6.84 -23.69
CA LYS A 227 -5.35 -6.56 -22.28
C LYS A 227 -4.13 -5.90 -21.63
N VAL A 228 -4.40 -4.95 -20.75
CA VAL A 228 -3.38 -4.23 -19.96
C VAL A 228 -3.75 -4.29 -18.48
N TYR A 229 -2.77 -4.11 -17.59
CA TYR A 229 -3.11 -3.79 -16.20
C TYR A 229 -3.53 -2.33 -16.11
N HIS A 230 -4.72 -2.08 -15.58
CA HIS A 230 -5.25 -0.73 -15.37
C HIS A 230 -6.08 -0.69 -14.10
N TYR A 231 -6.11 0.47 -13.44
CA TYR A 231 -7.00 0.74 -12.32
C TYR A 231 -8.43 0.88 -12.86
N SER A 232 -9.15 -0.24 -12.96
CA SER A 232 -10.47 -0.32 -13.59
C SER A 232 -11.52 -1.04 -12.75
N LYS A 233 -11.10 -1.89 -11.81
CA LYS A 233 -12.03 -2.61 -10.95
C LYS A 233 -12.40 -1.73 -9.76
N ILE A 234 -13.57 -1.11 -9.84
CA ILE A 234 -14.11 -0.26 -8.78
C ILE A 234 -14.88 -1.11 -7.77
N VAL A 235 -14.64 -0.87 -6.48
CA VAL A 235 -15.43 -1.41 -5.38
C VAL A 235 -15.75 -0.31 -4.37
N SER A 236 -16.98 -0.31 -3.87
CA SER A 236 -17.45 0.56 -2.79
C SER A 236 -17.70 -0.31 -1.57
N LEU A 237 -17.00 -0.05 -0.47
CA LEU A 237 -17.07 -0.87 0.73
C LEU A 237 -17.46 -0.04 1.93
N LYS A 238 -18.27 -0.63 2.82
CA LYS A 238 -18.37 -0.16 4.20
C LYS A 238 -16.98 -0.21 4.81
N ALA A 239 -16.56 0.88 5.44
CA ALA A 239 -15.23 1.03 5.99
C ALA A 239 -15.27 1.88 7.27
N ILE A 240 -14.17 1.92 8.00
CA ILE A 240 -13.95 2.92 9.05
C ILE A 240 -12.72 3.74 8.65
N ASN A 241 -12.93 5.00 8.28
CA ASN A 241 -11.86 5.92 7.92
C ASN A 241 -11.52 6.83 9.10
N LYS A 242 -10.22 6.92 9.41
CA LYS A 242 -9.67 7.86 10.39
C LYS A 242 -8.51 8.63 9.78
N LEU A 243 -8.37 9.88 10.16
CA LEU A 243 -7.28 10.76 9.74
C LEU A 243 -6.51 11.24 10.97
N TYR A 244 -5.20 11.24 10.87
CA TYR A 244 -4.29 11.66 11.93
C TYR A 244 -3.33 12.72 11.38
N ALA A 245 -3.16 13.83 12.08
CA ALA A 245 -2.06 14.76 11.83
C ALA A 245 -0.86 14.42 12.71
N LEU A 246 0.36 14.49 12.16
CA LEU A 246 1.60 14.35 12.92
C LEU A 246 2.13 15.74 13.33
N PHE A 247 2.76 15.83 14.52
CA PHE A 247 3.24 17.09 15.12
C PHE A 247 4.70 17.05 15.56
#